data_AF-A0A1W6Z4R9-F1
#
_entry.id   AF-A0A1W6Z4R9-F1
#
_cell.length_a   1.000
_cell.length_b   1.000
_cell.length_c   1.000
_cell.angle_alpha   90.00
_cell.angle_beta   90.00
_cell.angle_gamma   90.00
#
_symmetry.space_group_name_H-M   'P 1'
#
loop_
_entity.id
_entity.type
_entity.pdbx_description
1 polymer ?
#
loop_
_entity_poly.entity_id
_entity_poly.type
_entity_poly.pdbx_seq_one_letter_code
_entity_poly.pdbx_strand_id
1 'polypeptide(L)'
;MNASARIATLVLIATLAGCAAPRSPEPAAPPSQAALDAMAHVRERYQAGDYGDVIRTVATSDVLASAPVGVRIEALKLQAFSYCVSGYRVLCEDDFARILQLDPKFELAPAEIGHPLWGPAFRRVKAAQGG
;
A
#
# COMPACT_ATOMS: atom_id res chain seq x y z
N MET A 1 17.51 73.05 24.97
CA MET A 1 17.22 72.61 23.59
C MET A 1 18.19 71.49 23.23
N ASN A 2 17.70 70.24 23.29
CA ASN A 2 18.01 68.99 22.54
C ASN A 2 19.48 68.56 22.35
N ALA A 3 19.91 67.29 22.33
CA ALA A 3 19.26 65.99 22.17
C ALA A 3 20.21 64.88 22.69
N SER A 4 19.74 63.92 23.47
CA SER A 4 19.45 62.53 23.05
C SER A 4 20.67 61.60 22.86
N ALA A 5 20.89 60.78 23.88
CA ALA A 5 21.74 59.60 23.88
C ALA A 5 21.26 58.55 22.85
N ARG A 6 22.19 57.81 22.22
CA ARG A 6 21.87 56.63 21.43
C ARG A 6 22.55 55.40 22.03
N ILE A 7 21.69 54.54 22.58
CA ILE A 7 21.95 53.27 23.23
C ILE A 7 22.45 52.27 22.18
N ALA A 8 23.60 51.64 22.44
CA ALA A 8 24.12 50.55 21.61
C ALA A 8 23.41 49.25 21.99
N THR A 9 22.49 48.79 21.13
CA THR A 9 21.72 47.56 21.34
C THR A 9 22.55 46.34 20.93
N LEU A 10 22.89 45.49 21.90
CA LEU A 10 23.37 44.11 21.67
C LEU A 10 22.26 43.29 21.01
N VAL A 11 22.50 42.78 19.80
CA VAL A 11 21.63 41.81 19.14
C VAL A 11 22.13 40.41 19.45
N LEU A 12 21.48 39.74 20.39
CA LEU A 12 21.69 38.33 20.72
C LEU A 12 20.83 37.47 19.78
N ILE A 13 21.46 36.85 18.78
CA ILE A 13 20.77 35.94 17.85
C ILE A 13 20.68 34.56 18.51
N ALA A 14 19.50 34.22 19.03
CA ALA A 14 19.19 32.88 19.51
C ALA A 14 18.76 32.00 18.32
N THR A 15 19.66 31.13 17.86
CA THR A 15 19.33 30.11 16.85
C THR A 15 18.59 28.96 17.52
N LEU A 16 17.28 28.85 17.31
CA LEU A 16 16.51 27.66 17.67
C LEU A 16 16.80 26.55 16.65
N ALA A 17 17.70 25.64 17.00
CA ALA A 17 17.88 24.38 16.29
C ALA A 17 16.75 23.42 16.70
N GLY A 18 15.70 23.33 15.87
CA GLY A 18 14.64 22.35 16.02
C GLY A 18 15.12 20.97 15.59
N CYS A 19 15.38 20.07 16.54
CA CYS A 19 15.60 18.66 16.24
C CYS A 19 14.26 18.01 15.86
N ALA A 20 13.97 17.90 14.57
CA ALA A 20 12.93 17.00 14.07
C ALA A 20 13.43 15.56 14.24
N ALA A 21 13.06 14.91 15.35
CA ALA A 21 13.31 13.49 15.52
C ALA A 21 12.47 12.69 14.51
N PRO A 22 13.04 11.73 13.77
CA PRO A 22 12.26 10.84 12.93
C PRO A 22 11.31 10.03 13.82
N ARG A 23 10.00 10.08 13.52
CA ARG A 23 9.02 9.21 14.18
C ARG A 23 9.37 7.77 13.84
N SER A 24 9.71 6.97 14.84
CA SER A 24 9.84 5.52 14.67
C SER A 24 8.54 4.97 14.10
N PRO A 25 8.57 4.02 13.14
CA PRO A 25 7.36 3.37 12.65
C PRO A 25 6.65 2.71 13.83
N GLU A 26 5.43 3.14 14.12
CA GLU A 26 4.57 2.47 15.10
C GLU A 26 4.30 1.04 14.60
N PRO A 27 4.40 0.01 15.47
CA PRO A 27 4.05 -1.35 15.09
C PRO A 27 2.62 -1.39 14.54
N ALA A 28 2.43 -1.96 13.35
CA ALA A 28 1.10 -2.07 12.76
C ALA A 28 0.17 -2.84 13.71
N ALA A 29 -1.00 -2.28 14.00
CA ALA A 29 -2.01 -2.94 14.82
C ALA A 29 -2.38 -4.31 14.22
N PRO A 30 -2.68 -5.32 15.06
CA PRO A 30 -3.11 -6.62 14.57
C PRO A 30 -4.43 -6.50 13.78
N PRO A 31 -4.68 -7.38 12.80
CA PRO A 31 -5.94 -7.38 12.07
C PRO A 31 -7.12 -7.70 12.99
N SER A 32 -8.27 -7.08 12.73
CA SER A 32 -9.51 -7.39 13.44
C SER A 32 -10.02 -8.79 13.07
N GLN A 33 -10.86 -9.38 13.93
CA GLN A 33 -11.47 -10.68 13.62
C GLN A 33 -12.28 -10.63 12.31
N ALA A 34 -13.03 -9.55 12.07
CA ALA A 34 -13.76 -9.37 10.83
C ALA A 34 -12.85 -9.37 9.59
N ALA A 35 -11.65 -8.78 9.68
CA ALA A 35 -10.68 -8.82 8.58
C ALA A 35 -10.10 -10.22 8.37
N LEU A 36 -9.87 -10.97 9.45
CA LEU A 36 -9.43 -12.36 9.37
C LEU A 36 -10.50 -13.25 8.73
N ASP A 37 -11.76 -13.10 9.11
CA ASP A 37 -12.88 -13.87 8.56
C ASP A 37 -13.11 -13.55 7.09
N ALA A 38 -13.09 -12.26 6.72
CA ALA A 38 -13.19 -11.82 5.33
C ALA A 38 -12.03 -12.37 4.47
N MET A 39 -10.81 -12.39 4.99
CA MET A 39 -9.67 -13.01 4.31
C MET A 39 -9.77 -14.53 4.20
N ALA A 40 -10.25 -15.20 5.24
CA ALA A 40 -10.50 -16.64 5.18
C ALA A 40 -11.48 -16.97 4.05
N HIS A 41 -12.56 -16.21 3.93
CA HIS A 41 -13.52 -16.35 2.84
C HIS A 41 -12.88 -16.11 1.46
N VAL A 42 -12.12 -15.02 1.28
CA VAL A 42 -11.42 -14.75 0.01
C VAL A 42 -10.49 -15.91 -0.38
N ARG A 43 -9.71 -16.45 0.56
CA ARG A 43 -8.84 -17.61 0.31
C ARG A 43 -9.62 -18.85 -0.08
N GLU A 44 -10.72 -19.13 0.61
CA GLU A 44 -11.59 -20.28 0.30
C GLU A 44 -12.14 -20.17 -1.13
N ARG A 45 -12.69 -19.02 -1.51
CA ARG A 45 -13.25 -18.81 -2.85
C ARG A 45 -12.18 -18.92 -3.94
N TYR A 46 -11.00 -18.36 -3.68
CA TYR A 46 -9.85 -18.49 -4.57
C TYR A 46 -9.44 -19.95 -4.78
N GLN A 47 -9.32 -20.73 -3.70
CA GLN A 47 -8.98 -22.15 -3.77
C GLN A 47 -10.06 -22.98 -4.48
N ALA A 48 -11.32 -22.59 -4.36
CA ALA A 48 -12.44 -23.20 -5.07
C ALA A 48 -12.51 -22.80 -6.56
N GLY A 49 -11.66 -21.89 -7.02
CA GLY A 49 -11.69 -21.35 -8.39
C GLY A 49 -12.85 -20.37 -8.65
N ASP A 50 -13.54 -19.92 -7.60
CA ASP A 50 -14.59 -18.90 -7.71
C ASP A 50 -13.98 -17.50 -7.72
N TYR A 51 -13.31 -17.20 -8.83
CA TYR A 51 -12.63 -15.91 -9.04
C TYR A 51 -13.60 -14.74 -9.10
N GLY A 52 -14.86 -14.97 -9.51
CA GLY A 52 -15.90 -13.95 -9.53
C GLY A 52 -16.24 -13.47 -8.13
N ASP A 53 -16.34 -14.40 -7.17
CA ASP A 53 -16.55 -14.03 -5.77
C ASP A 53 -15.34 -13.30 -5.17
N VAL A 54 -14.12 -13.80 -5.40
CA VAL A 54 -12.89 -13.12 -4.96
C VAL A 54 -12.86 -11.67 -5.43
N ILE A 55 -13.14 -11.45 -6.72
CA ILE A 55 -13.20 -10.11 -7.32
C ILE A 55 -14.19 -9.21 -6.59
N ARG A 56 -15.44 -9.68 -6.43
CA ARG A 56 -16.50 -8.88 -5.82
C ARG A 56 -16.21 -8.59 -4.36
N THR A 57 -15.85 -9.62 -3.60
CA THR A 57 -15.61 -9.53 -2.15
C THR A 57 -14.47 -8.57 -1.84
N VAL A 58 -13.34 -8.64 -2.55
CA VAL A 58 -12.22 -7.71 -2.31
C VAL A 58 -12.54 -6.30 -2.78
N ALA A 59 -13.23 -6.14 -3.92
CA ALA A 59 -13.58 -4.82 -4.47
C ALA A 59 -14.50 -4.01 -3.55
N THR A 60 -15.39 -4.67 -2.81
CA THR A 60 -16.46 -4.00 -2.04
C THR A 60 -16.27 -4.06 -0.53
N SER A 61 -15.21 -4.68 -0.02
CA SER A 61 -15.04 -4.87 1.43
C SER A 61 -14.25 -3.72 2.07
N ASP A 62 -14.94 -2.83 2.77
CA ASP A 62 -14.33 -1.78 3.58
C ASP A 62 -13.45 -2.35 4.70
N VAL A 63 -13.83 -3.51 5.24
CA VAL A 63 -13.06 -4.23 6.26
C VAL A 63 -11.70 -4.64 5.72
N LEU A 64 -11.65 -5.16 4.49
CA LEU A 64 -10.38 -5.51 3.85
C LEU A 64 -9.60 -4.26 3.43
N ALA A 65 -10.28 -3.25 2.89
CA ALA A 65 -9.66 -2.00 2.45
C ALA A 65 -8.98 -1.23 3.60
N SER A 66 -9.49 -1.36 4.82
CA SER A 66 -8.95 -0.72 6.04
C SER A 66 -8.04 -1.64 6.87
N ALA A 67 -7.84 -2.89 6.46
CA ALA A 67 -7.02 -3.85 7.21
C ALA A 67 -5.52 -3.45 7.21
N PRO A 68 -4.70 -4.05 8.10
CA PRO A 68 -3.26 -3.86 8.06
C PRO A 68 -2.66 -4.19 6.69
N VAL A 69 -1.56 -3.52 6.34
CA VAL A 69 -0.96 -3.56 4.99
C VAL A 69 -0.76 -4.98 4.45
N GLY A 70 -0.28 -5.91 5.28
CA GLY A 70 -0.08 -7.31 4.86
C GLY A 70 -1.37 -8.01 4.40
N VAL A 71 -2.48 -7.79 5.11
CA VAL A 71 -3.81 -8.32 4.75
C VAL A 71 -4.29 -7.71 3.43
N ARG A 72 -4.12 -6.39 3.27
CA ARG A 72 -4.50 -5.68 2.05
C ARG A 72 -3.73 -6.18 0.83
N ILE A 73 -2.42 -6.34 0.97
CA ILE A 73 -1.56 -6.85 -0.10
C ILE A 73 -1.98 -8.27 -0.50
N GLU A 74 -2.26 -9.14 0.45
CA GLU A 74 -2.73 -10.49 0.15
C GLU A 74 -4.09 -10.48 -0.57
N ALA A 75 -5.05 -9.70 -0.09
CA ALA A 75 -6.36 -9.54 -0.71
C ALA A 75 -6.26 -9.09 -2.17
N LEU A 76 -5.50 -8.01 -2.41
CA LEU A 76 -5.27 -7.43 -3.73
C LEU A 76 -4.52 -8.41 -4.63
N LYS A 77 -3.60 -9.22 -4.09
CA LYS A 77 -2.85 -10.20 -4.87
C LYS A 77 -3.78 -11.29 -5.42
N LEU A 78 -4.69 -11.81 -4.59
CA LEU A 78 -5.68 -12.80 -5.01
C LEU A 78 -6.71 -12.20 -5.99
N GLN A 79 -7.10 -10.93 -5.78
CA GLN A 79 -7.96 -10.18 -6.69
C GLN A 79 -7.30 -9.95 -8.06
N ALA A 80 -6.04 -9.52 -8.08
CA ALA A 80 -5.26 -9.31 -9.30
C ALA A 80 -5.19 -10.59 -10.13
N PHE A 81 -4.84 -11.73 -9.51
CA PHE A 81 -4.84 -13.02 -10.21
C PHE A 81 -6.22 -13.31 -10.81
N SER A 82 -7.27 -13.16 -10.00
CA SER A 82 -8.66 -13.42 -10.39
C SER A 82 -9.05 -12.58 -11.62
N TYR A 83 -8.76 -11.28 -11.62
CA TYR A 83 -8.96 -10.43 -12.80
C TYR A 83 -8.15 -10.89 -14.01
N CYS A 84 -6.88 -11.25 -13.80
CA CYS A 84 -5.98 -11.69 -14.86
C CYS A 84 -6.49 -12.96 -15.56
N VAL A 85 -6.94 -13.96 -14.80
CA VAL A 85 -7.46 -15.22 -15.38
C VAL A 85 -8.90 -15.10 -15.89
N SER A 86 -9.65 -14.10 -15.45
CA SER A 86 -10.98 -13.76 -15.97
C SER A 86 -10.95 -12.79 -17.17
N GLY A 87 -9.77 -12.38 -17.65
CA GLY A 87 -9.61 -11.54 -18.85
C GLY A 87 -9.71 -10.03 -18.63
N TYR A 88 -9.85 -9.56 -17.38
CA TYR A 88 -9.92 -8.15 -17.02
C TYR A 88 -8.53 -7.55 -16.79
N ARG A 89 -7.74 -7.46 -17.87
CA ARG A 89 -6.33 -7.05 -17.83
C ARG A 89 -6.07 -5.76 -17.07
N VAL A 90 -6.84 -4.70 -17.36
CA VAL A 90 -6.65 -3.37 -16.77
C VAL A 90 -6.82 -3.42 -15.26
N LEU A 91 -7.89 -4.08 -14.78
CA LEU A 91 -8.15 -4.22 -13.35
C LEU A 91 -7.10 -5.10 -12.65
N CYS A 92 -6.57 -6.13 -13.32
CA CYS A 92 -5.44 -6.91 -12.79
C CYS A 92 -4.20 -6.02 -12.57
N GLU A 93 -3.90 -5.14 -13.53
CA GLU A 93 -2.77 -4.20 -13.44
C GLU A 93 -3.03 -3.12 -12.38
N ASP A 94 -4.26 -2.63 -12.25
CA ASP A 94 -4.64 -1.65 -11.23
C ASP A 94 -4.45 -2.19 -9.80
N ASP A 95 -4.81 -3.45 -9.54
CA ASP A 95 -4.58 -4.07 -8.22
C ASP A 95 -3.09 -4.21 -7.89
N PHE A 96 -2.27 -4.52 -8.89
CA PHE A 96 -0.81 -4.49 -8.70
C PHE A 96 -0.27 -3.09 -8.46
N ALA A 97 -0.83 -2.08 -9.13
CA ALA A 97 -0.43 -0.71 -8.91
C ALA A 97 -0.74 -0.29 -7.46
N ARG A 98 -1.91 -0.69 -6.94
CA ARG A 98 -2.31 -0.50 -5.55
C ARG A 98 -1.40 -1.25 -4.58
N ILE A 99 -0.98 -2.47 -4.88
CA ILE A 99 0.00 -3.22 -4.08
C ILE A 99 1.32 -2.45 -4.00
N LEU A 100 1.85 -1.98 -5.13
CA LEU A 100 3.13 -1.25 -5.15
C LEU A 100 3.05 0.14 -4.49
N GLN A 101 1.86 0.76 -4.45
CA GLN A 101 1.64 1.96 -3.62
C GLN A 101 1.70 1.65 -2.12
N LEU A 102 1.28 0.46 -1.70
CA LEU A 102 1.36 0.02 -0.30
C LEU A 102 2.75 -0.46 0.09
N ASP A 103 3.43 -1.15 -0.81
CA ASP A 103 4.79 -1.63 -0.67
C ASP A 103 5.56 -1.48 -1.99
N PRO A 104 6.32 -0.39 -2.16
CA PRO A 104 7.10 -0.14 -3.38
C PRO A 104 8.17 -1.19 -3.67
N LYS A 105 8.51 -2.03 -2.70
CA LYS A 105 9.50 -3.12 -2.83
C LYS A 105 8.84 -4.48 -3.02
N PHE A 106 7.51 -4.53 -3.12
CA PHE A 106 6.78 -5.78 -3.30
C PHE A 106 7.29 -6.54 -4.52
N GLU A 107 7.42 -7.85 -4.37
CA GLU A 107 7.74 -8.78 -5.44
C GLU A 107 6.76 -9.95 -5.40
N LEU A 108 6.39 -10.43 -6.59
CA LEU A 108 5.75 -11.74 -6.71
C LEU A 108 6.72 -12.86 -6.35
N ALA A 109 6.22 -13.93 -5.73
CA ALA A 109 7.00 -15.12 -5.48
C ALA A 109 7.43 -15.78 -6.80
N PRO A 110 8.49 -16.62 -6.81
CA PRO A 110 8.99 -17.26 -8.03
C PRO A 110 7.93 -18.05 -8.83
N ALA A 111 7.02 -18.73 -8.14
CA ALA A 111 5.92 -19.45 -8.79
C ALA A 111 4.88 -18.51 -9.43
N GLU A 112 4.64 -17.34 -8.82
CA GLU A 112 3.65 -16.36 -9.27
C GLU A 112 4.17 -15.56 -10.48
N ILE A 113 5.43 -15.11 -10.43
CA ILE A 113 6.05 -14.32 -11.50
C ILE A 113 6.25 -15.11 -12.81
N GLY A 114 6.34 -16.44 -12.70
CA GLY A 114 6.43 -17.37 -13.82
C GLY A 114 5.10 -17.65 -14.53
N HIS A 115 3.96 -17.24 -13.96
CA HIS A 115 2.65 -17.51 -14.54
C HIS A 115 2.41 -16.65 -15.81
N PRO A 116 1.89 -17.23 -16.91
CA PRO A 116 1.88 -16.59 -18.24
C PRO A 116 1.01 -15.33 -18.36
N LEU A 117 -0.06 -15.22 -17.56
CA LEU A 117 -0.92 -14.02 -17.55
C LEU A 117 -0.54 -13.03 -16.43
N TRP A 118 -0.35 -13.57 -15.22
CA TRP A 118 -0.12 -12.82 -13.99
C TRP A 118 1.25 -12.12 -13.96
N GLY A 119 2.33 -12.84 -14.29
CA GLY A 119 3.70 -12.31 -14.24
C GLY A 119 3.94 -11.15 -15.21
N PRO A 120 3.53 -11.22 -16.49
CA PRO A 120 3.66 -10.09 -17.41
C PRO A 120 2.87 -8.85 -16.99
N ALA A 121 1.69 -9.01 -16.37
CA ALA A 121 0.91 -7.89 -15.85
C ALA A 121 1.67 -7.15 -14.74
N PHE A 122 2.18 -7.87 -13.75
CA PHE A 122 2.99 -7.28 -12.68
C PHE A 122 4.23 -6.55 -13.21
N ARG A 123 4.98 -7.18 -14.13
CA ARG A 123 6.18 -6.57 -14.73
C ARG A 123 5.88 -5.27 -15.47
N ARG A 124 4.77 -5.19 -16.20
CA ARG A 124 4.34 -3.95 -16.88
C ARG A 124 4.10 -2.82 -15.88
N VAL A 125 3.33 -3.09 -14.83
CA VAL A 125 3.02 -2.10 -13.80
C VAL A 125 4.29 -1.63 -13.09
N LYS A 126 5.16 -2.56 -12.70
CA LYS A 126 6.40 -2.24 -12.02
C LYS A 126 7.35 -1.39 -12.89
N ALA A 127 7.43 -1.68 -14.18
CA ALA A 127 8.20 -0.88 -15.13
C ALA A 127 7.61 0.54 -15.28
N ALA A 128 6.29 0.69 -15.26
CA ALA A 128 5.62 1.99 -15.36
C ALA A 128 5.77 2.86 -14.09
N GLN A 129 5.95 2.25 -12.92
CA GLN A 129 6.17 2.98 -11.66
C GLN A 129 7.64 3.31 -11.36
N GLY A 130 8.57 2.59 -12.00
CA GLY A 130 10.02 2.80 -11.87
C GLY A 130 10.62 3.72 -12.94
N GLY A 131 9.80 4.38 -13.75
CA GLY A 131 10.18 5.34 -14.77
C GLY A 131 9.98 6.79 -14.34
#